data_AF-A0A8J2J964-F1
#
_entry.id   AF-A0A8J2J964-F1
#
_cell.length_a   1.000
_cell.length_b   1.000
_cell.length_c   1.000
_cell.angle_alpha   90.00
_cell.angle_beta   90.00
_cell.angle_gamma   90.00
#
_symmetry.space_group_name_H-M   'P 1'
#
loop_
_entity.id
_entity.type
_entity.pdbx_description
1 polymer ?
#
loop_
_entity_poly.entity_id
_entity_poly.type
_entity_poly.pdbx_seq_one_letter_code
_entity_poly.pdbx_strand_id
1 'polypeptide(L)'
;MAGVRYEQDDPRLWAIFNKKQELVDKSGRNVALYLIPYLAKSFPSLSGWNDILRLVKEMRSVTSGHVKYHEKTLPADGASRDFIDAYLYEIRATTDPNSSFFKENGIRSLLAVMGDLFNAGFETVTLTLSWALLYLVRFPEVQKKLQKELDTVVGRNRHPALADRPSLPYELG
;
A
#
# COMPACT_ATOMS: atom_id res chain seq x y z
N MET A 1 6.76 -1.83 4.81
CA MET A 1 6.19 -3.19 4.77
C MET A 1 7.25 -4.25 4.58
N ALA A 2 8.09 -4.17 3.54
CA ALA A 2 9.17 -5.13 3.26
C ALA A 2 10.59 -4.58 3.50
N GLY A 3 10.72 -3.53 4.31
CA GLY A 3 12.02 -2.87 4.57
C GLY A 3 12.68 -2.17 3.37
N VAL A 4 12.15 -2.33 2.16
CA VAL A 4 12.71 -1.79 0.90
C VAL A 4 11.95 -0.54 0.45
N ARG A 5 12.71 0.48 0.00
CA ARG A 5 12.18 1.65 -0.71
C ARG A 5 12.28 1.40 -2.21
N TYR A 6 11.22 1.70 -2.95
CA TYR A 6 11.23 1.67 -4.41
C TYR A 6 11.69 3.02 -4.96
N GLU A 7 12.37 3.00 -6.11
CA GLU A 7 12.69 4.20 -6.87
C GLU A 7 11.41 4.85 -7.43
N GLN A 8 11.42 6.17 -7.60
CA GLN A 8 10.24 6.91 -8.10
C GLN A 8 9.81 6.45 -9.50
N ASP A 9 10.76 6.00 -10.33
CA ASP A 9 10.51 5.53 -11.69
C ASP A 9 10.43 4.00 -11.80
N ASP A 10 10.15 3.29 -10.71
CA ASP A 10 10.07 1.83 -10.76
C ASP A 10 8.94 1.38 -11.71
N PRO A 11 9.27 0.68 -12.81
CA PRO A 11 8.30 0.31 -13.84
C PRO A 11 7.21 -0.62 -13.31
N ARG A 12 7.45 -1.35 -12.22
CA ARG A 12 6.45 -2.22 -11.58
C ARG A 12 5.37 -1.42 -10.89
N LEU A 13 5.73 -0.31 -10.25
CA LEU A 13 4.78 0.60 -9.61
C LEU A 13 3.90 1.29 -10.66
N TRP A 14 4.52 1.77 -11.73
CA TRP A 14 3.81 2.37 -12.86
C TRP A 14 2.87 1.39 -13.56
N ALA A 15 3.29 0.13 -13.73
CA ALA A 15 2.43 -0.91 -14.29
C ALA A 15 1.17 -1.10 -13.43
N ILE A 16 1.30 -1.21 -12.10
CA ILE A 16 0.15 -1.34 -11.18
C ILE A 16 -0.75 -0.10 -11.27
N PHE A 17 -0.18 1.10 -11.22
CA PHE A 17 -0.94 2.35 -11.27
C PHE A 17 -1.76 2.47 -12.55
N ASN A 18 -1.13 2.30 -13.71
CA ASN A 18 -1.80 2.42 -15.02
C ASN A 18 -2.90 1.37 -15.19
N LYS A 19 -2.65 0.12 -14.77
CA LYS A 19 -3.65 -0.95 -14.82
C LYS A 19 -4.87 -0.64 -13.97
N LYS A 20 -4.65 0.02 -12.82
CA LYS A 20 -5.71 0.35 -11.89
C LYS A 20 -6.57 1.51 -12.38
N GLN A 21 -5.96 2.52 -13.01
CA GLN A 21 -6.71 3.57 -13.70
C GLN A 21 -7.59 3.00 -14.82
N GLU A 22 -7.08 2.06 -15.61
CA GLU A 22 -7.86 1.38 -16.64
C GLU A 22 -9.10 0.64 -16.06
N LEU A 23 -8.98 0.07 -14.86
CA LEU A 23 -10.10 -0.60 -14.18
C LEU A 23 -11.13 0.39 -13.62
N VAL A 24 -10.68 1.56 -13.15
CA VAL A 24 -11.56 2.65 -12.70
C VAL A 24 -12.32 3.24 -13.89
N ASP A 25 -11.66 3.44 -15.02
CA ASP A 25 -12.32 3.93 -16.25
C ASP A 25 -13.35 2.92 -16.79
N LYS A 26 -13.15 1.63 -16.50
CA LYS A 26 -14.10 0.54 -16.80
C LYS A 26 -15.12 0.29 -15.69
N SER A 27 -15.23 1.18 -14.70
CA SER A 27 -16.08 1.11 -13.49
C SER A 27 -17.49 0.54 -13.73
N GLY A 28 -18.17 0.99 -14.79
CA GLY A 28 -19.54 0.54 -15.11
C GLY A 28 -19.68 -0.98 -15.33
N ARG A 29 -18.64 -1.67 -15.82
CA ARG A 29 -18.63 -3.13 -16.02
C ARG A 29 -18.37 -3.89 -14.72
N ASN A 30 -17.56 -3.32 -13.83
CA ASN A 30 -17.16 -3.95 -12.57
C ASN A 30 -18.28 -3.90 -11.52
N VAL A 31 -19.13 -2.86 -11.51
CA VAL A 31 -20.29 -2.78 -10.60
C VAL A 31 -21.27 -3.94 -10.84
N ALA A 32 -21.46 -4.36 -12.10
CA ALA A 32 -22.34 -5.48 -12.44
C ALA A 32 -21.90 -6.83 -11.82
N LEU A 33 -20.59 -7.01 -11.57
CA LEU A 33 -20.06 -8.20 -10.88
C LEU A 33 -20.47 -8.23 -9.40
N TYR A 34 -20.46 -7.09 -8.72
CA TYR A 34 -20.86 -7.00 -7.31
C TYR A 34 -22.37 -7.22 -7.15
N LEU A 35 -23.16 -6.80 -8.13
CA LEU A 35 -24.62 -6.93 -8.10
C LEU A 35 -25.11 -8.31 -8.59
N ILE A 36 -24.38 -8.96 -9.50
CA ILE A 36 -24.77 -10.24 -10.11
C ILE A 36 -23.57 -11.21 -10.11
N PRO A 37 -23.29 -11.90 -9.00
CA PRO A 37 -22.13 -12.80 -8.87
C PRO A 37 -22.06 -13.90 -9.93
N TYR A 38 -23.21 -14.35 -10.46
CA TYR A 38 -23.28 -15.37 -11.51
C TYR A 38 -22.66 -14.93 -12.85
N LEU A 39 -22.59 -13.62 -13.14
CA LEU A 39 -21.92 -13.12 -14.35
C LEU A 39 -20.41 -13.39 -14.36
N ALA A 40 -19.79 -13.48 -13.17
CA ALA A 40 -18.38 -13.85 -13.05
C ALA A 40 -18.13 -15.28 -13.55
N LYS A 41 -19.08 -16.20 -13.29
CA LYS A 41 -18.98 -17.61 -13.65
C LYS A 41 -19.33 -17.87 -15.11
N SER A 42 -20.38 -17.23 -15.62
CA SER A 42 -20.92 -17.52 -16.95
C SER A 42 -20.28 -16.69 -18.07
N PHE A 43 -19.82 -15.46 -17.78
CA PHE A 43 -19.24 -14.56 -18.78
C PHE A 43 -18.03 -13.77 -18.25
N PRO A 44 -16.94 -14.44 -17.85
CA PRO A 44 -15.79 -13.83 -17.17
C PRO A 44 -15.06 -12.74 -17.99
N SER A 45 -15.13 -12.80 -19.33
CA SER A 45 -14.54 -11.80 -20.23
C SER A 45 -15.42 -10.55 -20.43
N LEU A 46 -16.75 -10.70 -20.36
CA LEU A 46 -17.70 -9.59 -20.47
C LEU A 46 -17.91 -8.88 -19.14
N SER A 47 -17.77 -9.60 -18.03
CA SER A 47 -18.00 -9.06 -16.69
C SER A 47 -16.82 -8.27 -16.10
N GLY A 48 -15.62 -8.35 -16.69
CA GLY A 48 -14.42 -7.69 -16.15
C GLY A 48 -13.66 -8.55 -15.13
N TRP A 49 -14.13 -9.76 -14.84
CA TRP A 49 -13.52 -10.68 -13.87
C TRP A 49 -12.07 -11.04 -14.25
N ASN A 50 -11.81 -11.26 -15.54
CA ASN A 50 -10.45 -11.55 -16.02
C ASN A 50 -9.47 -10.40 -15.77
N ASP A 51 -9.93 -9.16 -15.80
CA ASP A 51 -9.10 -7.97 -15.57
C ASP A 51 -8.79 -7.83 -14.08
N ILE A 52 -9.77 -8.09 -13.21
CA ILE A 52 -9.58 -8.16 -11.75
C ILE A 52 -8.57 -9.26 -11.38
N LEU A 53 -8.72 -10.47 -11.92
CA LEU A 53 -7.78 -11.57 -11.64
C LEU A 53 -6.36 -11.24 -12.10
N ARG A 54 -6.22 -10.51 -13.22
CA ARG A 54 -4.92 -10.07 -13.72
C ARG A 54 -4.28 -9.04 -12.80
N LEU A 55 -5.05 -8.06 -12.31
CA LEU A 55 -4.57 -7.09 -11.32
C LEU A 55 -4.12 -7.79 -10.03
N VAL A 56 -4.93 -8.70 -9.50
CA VAL A 56 -4.58 -9.47 -8.28
C VAL A 56 -3.30 -10.27 -8.49
N LYS A 57 -3.11 -10.87 -9.67
CA LYS A 57 -1.89 -11.61 -10.01
C LYS A 57 -0.66 -10.70 -10.08
N GLU A 58 -0.76 -9.53 -10.73
CA GLU A 58 0.32 -8.55 -10.83
C GLU A 58 0.69 -8.00 -9.44
N MET A 59 -0.30 -7.64 -8.63
CA MET A 59 -0.14 -7.25 -7.23
C MET A 59 0.59 -8.31 -6.40
N ARG A 60 0.15 -9.57 -6.51
CA ARG A 60 0.79 -10.70 -5.83
C ARG A 60 2.23 -10.92 -6.30
N SER A 61 2.54 -10.64 -7.56
CA SER A 61 3.90 -10.80 -8.09
C SER A 61 4.88 -9.85 -7.39
N VAL A 62 4.47 -8.61 -7.12
CA VAL A 62 5.29 -7.60 -6.42
C VAL A 62 5.51 -7.99 -4.96
N THR A 63 4.47 -8.44 -4.26
CA THR A 63 4.58 -8.80 -2.83
C THR A 63 5.27 -10.14 -2.60
N SER A 64 5.12 -11.10 -3.50
CA SER A 64 5.68 -12.45 -3.35
C SER A 64 7.21 -12.51 -3.37
N GLY A 65 7.86 -11.62 -4.13
CA GLY A 65 9.32 -11.54 -4.13
C GLY A 65 9.88 -11.17 -2.76
N HIS A 66 9.22 -10.22 -2.09
CA HIS A 66 9.59 -9.79 -0.74
C HIS A 66 9.37 -10.88 0.30
N VAL A 67 8.22 -11.56 0.28
CA VAL A 67 7.96 -12.66 1.23
C VAL A 67 9.01 -13.76 1.08
N LYS A 68 9.32 -14.19 -0.15
CA LYS A 68 10.35 -15.21 -0.41
C LYS A 68 11.74 -14.80 0.06
N TYR A 69 12.10 -13.52 -0.08
CA TYR A 69 13.36 -13.01 0.43
C TYR A 69 13.41 -13.10 1.96
N HIS A 70 12.36 -12.66 2.64
CA HIS A 70 12.29 -12.70 4.11
C HIS A 70 12.25 -14.14 4.64
N GLU A 71 11.57 -15.07 3.97
CA GLU A 71 11.62 -16.49 4.32
C GLU A 71 13.05 -17.06 4.32
N LYS A 72 13.88 -16.64 3.34
CA LYS A 72 15.27 -17.10 3.19
C LYS A 72 16.24 -16.44 4.15
N THR A 73 15.98 -15.20 4.53
CA THR A 73 16.88 -14.39 5.37
C THR A 73 16.30 -14.12 6.75
N LEU A 74 15.31 -14.90 7.20
CA LEU A 74 14.64 -14.64 8.47
C LEU A 74 15.68 -14.75 9.61
N PRO A 75 15.84 -13.71 10.44
CA PRO A 75 16.82 -13.74 11.51
C PRO A 75 16.60 -14.93 12.46
N ALA A 76 17.68 -15.51 12.95
CA ALA A 76 17.61 -16.66 13.87
C ALA A 76 17.43 -16.23 15.32
N ASP A 77 17.76 -14.99 15.64
CA ASP A 77 17.69 -14.37 16.97
C ASP A 77 16.27 -13.91 17.36
N GLY A 78 15.29 -14.06 16.46
CA GLY A 78 13.92 -13.60 16.68
C GLY A 78 13.73 -12.09 16.48
N ALA A 79 14.78 -11.36 16.10
CA ALA A 79 14.65 -9.94 15.77
C ALA A 79 13.87 -9.80 14.47
N SER A 80 12.83 -8.96 14.48
CA SER A 80 12.02 -8.68 13.30
C SER A 80 12.50 -7.41 12.61
N ARG A 81 12.88 -7.50 11.33
CA ARG A 81 13.31 -6.31 10.56
C ARG A 81 12.12 -5.46 10.15
N ASP A 82 10.98 -6.09 9.89
CA ASP A 82 9.75 -5.42 9.48
C ASP A 82 8.50 -6.29 9.74
N PHE A 83 7.38 -5.90 9.13
CA PHE A 83 6.10 -6.59 9.24
C PHE A 83 6.14 -8.02 8.69
N ILE A 84 6.90 -8.28 7.62
CA ILE A 84 6.95 -9.60 7.00
C ILE A 84 7.65 -10.59 7.94
N ASP A 85 8.78 -10.21 8.52
CA ASP A 85 9.48 -11.04 9.50
C ASP A 85 8.59 -11.37 10.71
N ALA A 86 7.91 -10.36 11.27
CA ALA A 86 7.01 -10.53 12.41
C ALA A 86 5.89 -11.54 12.10
N TYR A 87 5.29 -11.43 10.92
CA TYR A 87 4.25 -12.35 10.47
C TYR A 87 4.80 -13.76 10.24
N LEU A 88 6.01 -13.89 9.67
CA LEU A 88 6.67 -15.18 9.48
C LEU A 88 7.00 -15.88 10.81
N TYR A 89 7.37 -15.13 11.85
CA TYR A 89 7.53 -15.69 13.20
C TYR A 89 6.20 -16.20 13.77
N GLU A 90 5.11 -15.45 13.57
CA GLU A 90 3.77 -15.89 14.01
C GLU A 90 3.34 -17.20 13.32
N ILE A 91 3.61 -17.33 12.01
CA ILE A 91 3.38 -18.57 11.26
C ILE A 91 4.18 -19.74 11.85
N ARG A 92 5.44 -19.50 12.25
CA ARG A 92 6.31 -20.53 12.86
C ARG A 92 5.86 -20.92 14.26
N ALA A 93 5.33 -19.97 15.04
CA ALA A 93 4.85 -20.20 16.40
C ALA A 93 3.47 -20.87 16.44
N THR A 94 2.67 -20.72 15.38
CA THR A 94 1.30 -21.24 15.31
C THR A 94 1.27 -22.77 15.18
N THR A 95 0.67 -23.44 16.18
CA THR A 95 0.43 -24.89 16.15
C THR A 95 -1.02 -25.27 15.86
N ASP A 96 -1.97 -24.36 16.02
CA ASP A 96 -3.40 -24.61 15.78
C ASP A 96 -3.71 -24.75 14.27
N PRO A 97 -4.16 -25.92 13.79
CA PRO A 97 -4.51 -26.13 12.39
C PRO A 97 -5.64 -25.24 11.87
N ASN A 98 -6.48 -24.70 12.76
CA ASN A 98 -7.61 -23.84 12.37
C ASN A 98 -7.22 -22.36 12.25
N SER A 99 -6.02 -21.98 12.65
CA SER A 99 -5.53 -20.60 12.57
C SER A 99 -5.25 -20.19 11.12
N SER A 100 -5.54 -18.93 10.79
CA SER A 100 -5.18 -18.33 9.50
C SER A 100 -3.67 -18.22 9.28
N PHE A 101 -2.88 -18.35 10.35
CA PHE A 101 -1.41 -18.35 10.34
C PHE A 101 -0.81 -19.74 10.14
N PHE A 102 -1.63 -20.81 10.11
CA PHE A 102 -1.10 -22.17 10.08
C PHE A 102 -0.47 -22.53 8.73
N LYS A 103 0.86 -22.76 8.74
CA LYS A 103 1.65 -23.25 7.60
C LYS A 103 1.36 -22.48 6.30
N GLU A 104 0.94 -23.18 5.25
CA GLU A 104 0.70 -22.59 3.94
C GLU A 104 -0.48 -21.61 3.93
N ASN A 105 -1.47 -21.79 4.82
CA ASN A 105 -2.54 -20.81 4.97
C ASN A 105 -1.98 -19.49 5.49
N GLY A 106 -1.02 -19.54 6.42
CA GLY A 106 -0.30 -18.35 6.90
C GLY A 106 0.40 -17.60 5.78
N ILE A 107 1.12 -18.31 4.91
CA ILE A 107 1.80 -17.68 3.76
C ILE A 107 0.80 -17.06 2.78
N ARG A 108 -0.34 -17.71 2.53
CA ARG A 108 -1.42 -17.17 1.69
C ARG A 108 -2.03 -15.91 2.31
N SER A 109 -2.31 -15.93 3.61
CA SER A 109 -2.82 -14.79 4.38
C SER A 109 -1.84 -13.62 4.36
N LEU A 110 -0.54 -13.88 4.57
CA LEU A 110 0.51 -12.87 4.48
C LEU A 110 0.56 -12.19 3.11
N LEU A 111 0.50 -12.97 2.02
CA LEU A 111 0.49 -12.41 0.66
C LEU A 111 -0.75 -11.54 0.40
N ALA A 112 -1.91 -11.94 0.92
CA ALA A 112 -3.14 -11.16 0.82
C ALA A 112 -3.03 -9.84 1.59
N VAL A 113 -2.63 -9.90 2.87
CA VAL A 113 -2.45 -8.70 3.72
C VAL A 113 -1.42 -7.75 3.14
N MET A 114 -0.31 -8.25 2.60
CA MET A 114 0.69 -7.43 1.92
C MET A 114 0.12 -6.74 0.67
N GLY A 115 -0.72 -7.44 -0.09
CA GLY A 115 -1.44 -6.86 -1.22
C GLY A 115 -2.39 -5.75 -0.78
N ASP A 116 -3.17 -5.98 0.27
CA ASP A 116 -4.16 -5.04 0.79
C ASP A 116 -3.49 -3.78 1.34
N LEU A 117 -2.47 -3.93 2.19
CA LEU A 117 -1.74 -2.79 2.76
C LEU A 117 -1.04 -1.94 1.69
N PHE A 118 -0.46 -2.58 0.68
CA PHE A 118 0.14 -1.86 -0.44
C PHE A 118 -0.92 -1.09 -1.22
N ASN A 119 -2.02 -1.77 -1.57
CA ASN A 119 -3.06 -1.20 -2.40
C ASN A 119 -3.77 -0.02 -1.70
N ALA A 120 -4.16 -0.21 -0.44
CA ALA A 120 -4.84 0.80 0.35
C ALA A 120 -3.93 1.99 0.67
N GLY A 121 -2.68 1.73 1.06
CA GLY A 121 -1.73 2.78 1.43
C GLY A 121 -1.22 3.59 0.24
N PHE A 122 -0.99 2.96 -0.91
CA PHE A 122 -0.44 3.64 -2.08
C PHE A 122 -1.43 4.66 -2.66
N GLU A 123 -2.68 4.26 -2.90
CA GLU A 123 -3.64 5.17 -3.54
C GLU A 123 -4.05 6.33 -2.66
N THR A 124 -4.41 6.05 -1.40
CA THR A 124 -4.94 7.07 -0.50
C THR A 124 -3.89 8.15 -0.25
N VAL A 125 -2.64 7.76 0.04
CA VAL A 125 -1.53 8.71 0.25
C VAL A 125 -1.22 9.49 -1.03
N THR A 126 -1.16 8.84 -2.19
CA THR A 126 -0.87 9.52 -3.47
C THR A 126 -1.95 10.55 -3.81
N LEU A 127 -3.22 10.18 -3.63
CA LEU A 127 -4.36 11.07 -3.87
C LEU A 127 -4.34 12.26 -2.89
N THR A 128 -4.17 12.00 -1.60
CA THR A 128 -4.11 13.05 -0.58
C THR A 128 -2.96 14.02 -0.84
N LEU A 129 -1.77 13.53 -1.20
CA LEU A 129 -0.63 14.40 -1.53
C LEU A 129 -0.88 15.22 -2.80
N SER A 130 -1.49 14.62 -3.82
CA SER A 130 -1.84 15.31 -5.06
C SER A 130 -2.80 16.48 -4.80
N TRP A 131 -3.84 16.24 -4.00
CA TRP A 131 -4.75 17.30 -3.57
C TRP A 131 -4.05 18.34 -2.69
N ALA A 132 -3.25 17.92 -1.71
CA ALA A 132 -2.51 18.84 -0.85
C ALA A 132 -1.63 19.80 -1.67
N LEU A 133 -0.89 19.28 -2.66
CA LEU A 133 -0.09 20.09 -3.58
C LEU A 133 -0.95 21.03 -4.42
N LEU A 134 -2.08 20.54 -4.96
CA LEU A 134 -3.01 21.37 -5.72
C LEU A 134 -3.54 22.54 -4.88
N TYR A 135 -3.94 22.29 -3.63
CA TYR A 135 -4.40 23.32 -2.71
C TYR A 135 -3.28 24.31 -2.37
N LEU A 136 -2.05 23.87 -2.13
CA LEU A 136 -0.93 24.76 -1.86
C LEU A 136 -0.63 25.69 -3.05
N VAL A 137 -0.67 25.17 -4.29
CA VAL A 137 -0.49 25.99 -5.51
C VAL A 137 -1.65 26.96 -5.71
N ARG A 138 -2.88 26.52 -5.42
CA ARG A 138 -4.09 27.33 -5.60
C ARG A 138 -4.22 28.44 -4.55
N PHE A 139 -3.69 28.24 -3.36
CA PHE A 139 -3.78 29.14 -2.20
C PHE A 139 -2.38 29.53 -1.67
N PRO A 140 -1.62 30.38 -2.39
CA PRO A 140 -0.24 30.72 -2.04
C PRO A 140 -0.09 31.34 -0.64
N GLU A 141 -1.12 31.99 -0.11
CA GLU A 141 -1.16 32.52 1.24
C GLU A 141 -1.12 31.42 2.32
N VAL A 142 -1.77 30.28 2.07
CA VAL A 142 -1.70 29.10 2.96
C VAL A 142 -0.30 28.51 2.90
N GLN A 143 0.25 28.34 1.68
CA GLN A 143 1.61 27.84 1.50
C GLN A 143 2.65 28.72 2.21
N LYS A 144 2.55 30.05 2.11
CA LYS A 144 3.45 30.99 2.80
C LYS A 144 3.35 30.91 4.32
N LYS A 145 2.14 30.73 4.87
CA LYS A 145 1.95 30.58 6.32
C LYS A 145 2.59 29.30 6.83
N LEU A 146 2.36 28.18 6.15
CA LEU A 146 2.95 26.88 6.48
C LEU A 146 4.48 26.92 6.42
N GLN A 147 5.05 27.49 5.36
CA GLN A 147 6.50 27.70 5.25
C GLN A 147 7.06 28.57 6.37
N LYS A 148 6.37 29.65 6.73
CA LYS A 148 6.79 30.54 7.84
C LYS A 148 6.78 29.82 9.19
N GLU A 149 5.78 28.97 9.44
CA GLU A 149 5.72 28.17 10.67
C GLU A 149 6.90 27.20 10.73
N LEU A 150 7.15 26.45 9.65
CA LEU A 150 8.30 25.54 9.56
C LEU A 150 9.63 26.27 9.74
N ASP A 151 9.82 27.42 9.09
CA ASP A 151 11.02 28.25 9.25
C ASP A 151 11.22 28.72 10.71
N THR A 152 10.13 28.93 11.45
CA THR A 152 10.16 29.40 12.85
C THR A 152 10.43 28.26 13.83
N VAL A 153 9.78 27.11 13.65
CA VAL A 153 9.81 25.97 14.59
C VAL A 153 10.98 25.03 14.31
N VAL A 154 11.20 24.69 13.04
CA VAL A 154 12.23 23.74 12.60
C VAL A 154 13.51 24.47 12.22
N GLY A 155 13.38 25.66 11.61
CA GLY A 155 14.50 26.39 11.02
C GLY A 155 14.94 25.81 9.68
N ARG A 156 16.01 26.37 9.11
CA ARG A 156 16.55 25.98 7.79
C ARG A 156 17.76 25.06 7.82
N ASN A 157 18.22 24.69 9.02
CA ASN A 157 19.45 23.92 9.21
C ASN A 157 19.22 22.40 9.29
N ARG A 158 17.96 21.95 9.32
CA ARG A 158 17.58 20.53 9.36
C ARG A 158 16.22 20.29 8.70
N HIS A 159 15.95 19.03 8.37
CA HIS A 159 14.61 18.63 7.90
C HIS A 159 13.60 18.50 9.06
N PRO A 160 12.29 18.67 8.78
CA PRO A 160 11.24 18.37 9.74
C PRO A 160 11.24 16.90 10.17
N ALA A 161 10.91 16.64 11.44
CA ALA A 161 10.76 15.32 12.01
C ALA A 161 9.40 15.15 12.68
N LEU A 162 8.95 13.90 12.89
CA LEU A 162 7.66 13.64 13.56
C LEU A 162 7.58 14.23 14.98
N ALA A 163 8.73 14.39 15.64
CA ALA A 163 8.80 15.02 16.96
C ALA A 163 8.43 16.52 16.94
N ASP A 164 8.50 17.19 15.78
CA ASP A 164 8.13 18.60 15.63
C ASP A 164 6.61 18.80 15.56
N ARG A 165 5.85 17.74 15.25
CA ARG A 165 4.39 17.79 15.02
C ARG A 165 3.60 18.49 16.14
N PRO A 166 3.85 18.27 17.44
CA PRO A 166 3.13 18.97 18.51
C PRO A 166 3.37 20.49 18.51
N SER A 167 4.44 20.95 17.88
CA SER A 167 4.84 22.36 17.78
C SER A 167 4.46 23.01 16.45
N LEU A 168 3.69 22.33 15.59
CA LEU A 168 3.20 22.82 14.29
C LEU A 168 1.66 22.97 14.30
N PRO A 169 1.11 23.94 15.04
CA PRO A 169 -0.34 24.09 15.22
C PRO A 169 -1.09 24.49 13.94
N TYR A 170 -0.47 25.22 13.01
CA TYR A 170 -1.10 25.57 11.74
C TYR A 170 -1.22 24.37 10.79
N GLU A 171 -0.32 23.39 10.88
CA GLU A 171 -0.47 22.12 10.16
C GLU A 171 -1.56 21.19 10.75
N LEU A 172 -2.09 21.51 11.94
CA LEU A 172 -3.06 20.67 12.67
C LEU A 172 -4.51 21.19 12.65
N GLY A 173 -4.76 22.40 12.14
CA GLY A 173 -6.08 23.05 12.11
C GLY A 173 -6.55 23.41 10.71
#